data_AF-A0A929NIH7-F1
#
_entry.id   AF-A0A929NIH7-F1
#
_cell.length_a   1.000
_cell.length_b   1.000
_cell.length_c   1.000
_cell.angle_alpha   90.00
_cell.angle_beta   90.00
_cell.angle_gamma   90.00
#
_symmetry.space_group_name_H-M   'P 1'
#
loop_
_entity.id
_entity.type
_entity.pdbx_description
1 polymer ?
#
loop_
_entity_poly.entity_id
_entity_poly.type
_entity_poly.pdbx_seq_one_letter_code
_entity_poly.pdbx_strand_id
1 'polypeptide(L)' 'MSEFGEKLINLRAEHGLNLKEACQKVGIPQSRLSELERGVRIPTSGQIARLENFYETGSDELAELAKLFEKNLNS' A
#
# COMPACT_ATOMS: atom_id res chain seq x y z
N MET A 1 -4.29 10.91 -6.38
CA MET A 1 -3.64 9.84 -5.61
C MET A 1 -4.77 9.02 -5.01
N SER A 2 -4.66 7.69 -4.86
CA SER A 2 -5.72 6.92 -4.20
C SER A 2 -5.56 7.01 -2.69
N GLU A 3 -6.66 6.90 -1.93
CA GLU A 3 -6.62 6.86 -0.45
C GLU A 3 -5.70 5.74 0.05
N PHE A 4 -5.69 4.60 -0.65
CA PHE A 4 -4.74 3.51 -0.41
C PHE A 4 -3.27 3.96 -0.56
N GLY A 5 -2.96 4.67 -1.65
CA GLY A 5 -1.61 5.16 -1.91
C GLY A 5 -1.16 6.21 -0.88
N GLU A 6 -2.06 7.12 -0.50
CA GLU A 6 -1.80 8.11 0.55
C GLU A 6 -1.55 7.46 1.91
N LYS A 7 -2.35 6.46 2.27
CA LYS A 7 -2.14 5.67 3.50
C LYS A 7 -0.78 4.99 3.51
N LEU A 8 -0.33 4.41 2.39
CA LEU A 8 1.00 3.80 2.30
C LEU A 8 2.13 4.80 2.49
N ILE A 9 2.02 5.98 1.90
CA ILE A 9 3.01 7.06 2.06
C ILE A 9 3.09 7.48 3.54
N ASN A 10 1.94 7.62 4.20
CA ASN A 10 1.86 7.99 5.61
C ASN A 10 2.49 6.91 6.51
N LEU A 11 2.11 5.64 6.34
CA LEU A 11 2.69 4.53 7.10
C LEU A 11 4.21 4.47 6.94
N ARG A 12 4.69 4.67 5.71
CA ARG A 12 6.11 4.70 5.40
C ARG A 12 6.82 5.87 6.11
N ALA A 13 6.22 7.04 6.12
CA ALA A 13 6.75 8.23 6.81
C ALA A 13 6.74 8.08 8.34
N GLU A 14 5.67 7.51 8.91
CA GLU A 14 5.55 7.21 10.35
C GLU A 14 6.64 6.24 10.82
N HIS A 15 7.05 5.31 9.97
CA HIS A 15 8.15 4.37 10.23
C HIS A 15 9.54 4.94 9.89
N GLY A 16 9.62 6.19 9.42
CA GLY A 16 10.88 6.83 9.03
C GLY A 16 11.58 6.17 7.84
N LEU A 17 10.84 5.48 6.98
CA LEU A 17 11.40 4.72 5.86
C LEU A 17 11.34 5.52 4.56
N ASN A 18 12.39 5.40 3.75
CA ASN A 18 12.30 5.77 2.35
C ASN A 18 11.68 4.62 1.52
N LEU A 19 11.27 4.93 0.29
CA LEU A 19 10.61 3.95 -0.59
C LEU A 19 11.44 2.67 -0.76
N LYS A 20 12.76 2.79 -0.92
CA LYS A 20 13.67 1.65 -1.12
C LYS A 20 13.74 0.76 0.12
N GLU A 21 13.82 1.34 1.30
CA GLU A 21 13.84 0.62 2.58
C GLU A 21 12.53 -0.12 2.83
N ALA A 22 11.40 0.54 2.61
CA ALA A 22 10.08 -0.09 2.71
C ALA A 22 9.96 -1.27 1.74
N CYS A 23 10.42 -1.12 0.50
CA CYS A 23 10.42 -2.20 -0.49
C CYS A 23 11.24 -3.42 -0.05
N GLN A 24 12.44 -3.18 0.49
CA GLN A 24 13.30 -4.25 0.98
C GLN A 24 12.69 -4.98 2.17
N LYS A 25 12.07 -4.24 3.10
CA LYS A 25 11.45 -4.82 4.30
C LYS A 25 10.16 -5.58 4.01
N VAL A 26 9.28 -5.04 3.16
CA VAL A 26 8.00 -5.68 2.78
C VAL A 26 8.21 -6.80 1.73
N GLY A 27 9.33 -6.80 1.01
CA GLY A 27 9.58 -7.74 -0.07
C GLY A 27 8.72 -7.47 -1.30
N ILE A 28 8.50 -6.19 -1.61
CA ILE A 28 7.77 -5.72 -2.80
C ILE A 28 8.76 -4.96 -3.71
N PRO A 29 8.75 -5.18 -5.03
CA PRO A 29 9.59 -4.42 -5.95
C PRO A 29 9.33 -2.91 -5.87
N GLN A 30 10.38 -2.11 -6.00
CA GLN A 30 10.28 -0.65 -5.90
C GLN A 30 9.33 -0.01 -6.91
N SER A 31 9.35 -0.48 -8.15
CA SER A 31 8.39 -0.06 -9.18
C SER A 31 6.96 -0.33 -8.74
N ARG A 32 6.72 -1.53 -8.17
CA ARG A 32 5.40 -1.94 -7.70
C ARG A 32 4.92 -1.09 -6.52
N LEU A 33 5.76 -0.86 -5.50
CA LEU A 33 5.34 -0.01 -4.37
C LEU A 33 5.08 1.42 -4.83
N SER A 34 5.87 1.96 -5.76
CA SER A 34 5.63 3.28 -6.35
C SER A 34 4.32 3.35 -7.13
N GLU A 35 3.99 2.31 -7.91
CA GLU A 35 2.70 2.22 -8.62
C GLU A 35 1.50 2.23 -7.65
N LEU A 36 1.65 1.54 -6.52
CA LEU A 36 0.65 1.51 -5.45
C LEU A 36 0.49 2.87 -4.76
N GLU A 37 1.59 3.50 -4.34
CA GLU A 37 1.58 4.84 -3.72
C GLU A 37 0.98 5.91 -4.64
N ARG A 38 1.19 5.79 -5.96
CA ARG A 38 0.62 6.71 -6.95
C ARG A 38 -0.85 6.42 -7.28
N GLY A 39 -1.39 5.29 -6.84
CA GLY A 39 -2.74 4.86 -7.19
C GLY A 39 -2.92 4.56 -8.68
N VAL A 40 -1.88 4.08 -9.36
CA VAL A 40 -1.97 3.63 -10.78
C VAL A 40 -2.17 2.12 -10.89
N ARG A 41 -2.01 1.38 -9.79
CA ARG A 41 -2.16 -0.08 -9.76
C ARG A 41 -2.98 -0.51 -8.56
N ILE A 42 -3.91 -1.44 -8.80
CA ILE A 42 -4.68 -2.11 -7.73
C ILE A 42 -3.76 -3.12 -7.02
N PRO A 43 -3.64 -3.07 -5.68
CA PRO A 43 -2.87 -4.04 -4.92
C PRO A 43 -3.55 -5.41 -4.94
N THR A 44 -2.75 -6.48 -4.93
CA THR A 44 -3.29 -7.84 -4.75
C THR A 44 -3.46 -8.16 -3.28
N SER A 45 -4.33 -9.13 -2.93
CA SER A 45 -4.54 -9.58 -1.55
C SER A 45 -3.24 -9.98 -0.85
N GLY A 46 -2.30 -10.61 -1.57
CA GLY A 46 -0.99 -10.96 -1.01
C GLY A 46 -0.09 -9.76 -0.73
N GLN A 47 -0.23 -8.66 -1.46
CA GLN A 47 0.50 -7.42 -1.18
C GLN A 47 -0.09 -6.71 0.02
N ILE A 48 -1.41 -6.65 0.10
CA ILE A 48 -2.15 -6.07 1.24
C ILE A 48 -1.72 -6.78 2.52
N ALA A 49 -1.80 -8.12 2.57
CA ALA A 49 -1.42 -8.88 3.75
C ALA A 49 0.04 -8.66 4.19
N ARG A 50 0.98 -8.49 3.24
CA ARG A 50 2.38 -8.16 3.57
C ARG A 50 2.53 -6.76 4.15
N LEU A 51 1.80 -5.79 3.59
CA LEU A 51 1.84 -4.40 4.03
C LEU A 51 1.20 -4.26 5.41
N GLU A 52 0.05 -4.89 5.64
CA GLU A 52 -0.64 -4.87 6.94
C GLU A 52 0.20 -5.54 8.03
N ASN A 53 0.80 -6.69 7.73
CA ASN A 53 1.70 -7.37 8.67
C ASN A 53 2.95 -6.52 8.97
N PHE A 54 3.54 -5.90 7.94
CA PHE A 54 4.75 -5.11 8.14
C PHE A 54 4.52 -3.80 8.91
N TYR A 55 3.43 -3.10 8.61
CA TYR A 55 3.11 -1.81 9.22
C TYR A 55 2.23 -1.93 10.47
N GLU A 56 1.93 -3.16 10.92
CA GLU A 56 1.08 -3.45 12.07
C GLU A 56 -0.24 -2.68 12.06
N THR A 57 -0.82 -2.49 10.87
CA THR A 57 -2.08 -1.76 10.73
C THR A 57 -3.24 -2.57 11.29
N GLY A 58 -4.32 -1.90 11.69
CA GLY A 58 -5.55 -2.58 12.08
C GLY A 58 -5.98 -3.57 11.00
N SER A 59 -6.36 -4.79 11.42
CA SER A 59 -6.82 -5.85 10.52
C SER A 59 -7.82 -5.27 9.52
N ASP A 60 -7.57 -5.49 8.24
CA ASP A 60 -8.43 -5.11 7.11
C ASP A 60 -8.43 -3.62 6.69
N GLU A 61 -7.70 -2.72 7.34
CA GLU A 61 -7.69 -1.30 6.95
C GLU A 61 -7.20 -1.11 5.50
N LEU A 62 -6.06 -1.69 5.14
CA LEU A 62 -5.52 -1.59 3.79
C LEU A 62 -6.36 -2.38 2.79
N ALA A 63 -6.99 -3.47 3.24
CA ALA A 63 -7.91 -4.26 2.43
C ALA A 63 -9.16 -3.46 2.03
N GLU A 64 -9.78 -2.73 2.96
CA GLU A 64 -10.95 -1.90 2.68
C GLU A 64 -10.62 -0.74 1.73
N LEU A 65 -9.49 -0.05 1.96
CA LEU A 65 -9.02 1.00 1.05
C LEU A 65 -8.74 0.48 -0.36
N ALA A 66 -8.20 -0.74 -0.49
CA ALA A 66 -7.98 -1.38 -1.78
C ALA A 66 -9.31 -1.68 -2.52
N LYS A 67 -10.33 -2.17 -1.79
CA LYS A 67 -11.67 -2.43 -2.37
C LYS A 67 -12.35 -1.15 -2.84
N LEU A 68 -12.26 -0.07 -2.06
CA LEU A 68 -12.79 1.24 -2.45
C LEU A 68 -12.09 1.76 -3.70
N PHE A 69 -10.77 1.62 -3.76
CA PHE A 69 -10.00 2.01 -4.93
C PHE A 69 -10.40 1.22 -6.20
N GLU A 70 -10.54 -0.10 -6.09
CA GLU A 70 -11.00 -0.94 -7.21
C GLU A 70 -12.42 -0.56 -7.66
N LYS A 71 -13.33 -0.28 -6.72
CA LYS A 71 -14.69 0.16 -7.04
C LYS A 71 -14.70 1.49 -7.79
N ASN A 72 -13.88 2.46 -7.36
CA ASN A 72 -13.80 3.79 -7.98
C ASN A 72 -13.20 3.77 -9.39
N LEU A 73 -12.39 2.77 -9.73
CA LEU A 73 -11.87 2.58 -11.08
C LEU A 73 -12.89 1.95 -12.05
N ASN A 74 -13.84 1.19 -11.51
CA ASN A 74 -14.84 0.44 -12.28
C ASN A 74 -16.23 1.10 -12.27
N SER A 75 -16.37 2.28 -11.67
CA SER A 75 -17.62 3.08 -11.62
C SER A 75 -17.59 4.20 -12.64
#